data_AF-A0A2M7C2B9-F1
#
_entry.id   AF-A0A2M7C2B9-F1
#
_cell.length_a   1.000
_cell.length_b   1.000
_cell.length_c   1.000
_cell.angle_alpha   90.00
_cell.angle_beta   90.00
_cell.angle_gamma   90.00
#
_symmetry.space_group_name_H-M   'P 1'
#
loop_
_entity.id
_entity.type
_entity.pdbx_description
1 polymer ?
#
loop_
_entity_poly.entity_id
_entity_poly.type
_entity_poly.pdbx_seq_one_letter_code
_entity_poly.pdbx_strand_id
1 'polypeptide(L)' 'MAKVIVVTSGKGGVGKTTTSASFASGLAMRGNKTVVIDFDVGLRNLDLIMGCERRVVYDIINVIN' A
#
# COMPACT_ATOMS: atom_id res chain seq x y z
N MET A 1 -1.94 -20.91 1.07
CA MET A 1 -2.50 -20.05 0.00
C MET A 1 -2.56 -18.63 0.54
N ALA A 2 -2.13 -17.62 -0.22
CA ALA A 2 -2.18 -16.22 0.23
C ALA A 2 -3.61 -15.67 0.13
N LYS A 3 -4.00 -14.80 1.06
CA LYS A 3 -5.29 -14.08 1.02
C LYS A 3 -5.06 -12.70 0.42
N VAL A 4 -5.79 -12.38 -0.65
CA VAL A 4 -5.75 -11.06 -1.31
C VAL A 4 -6.93 -10.24 -0.82
N ILE A 5 -6.66 -9.01 -0.34
CA ILE A 5 -7.67 -8.10 0.22
C ILE A 5 -7.52 -6.76 -0.48
N VAL A 6 -8.60 -6.25 -1.05
CA VAL A 6 -8.65 -4.92 -1.67
C VAL A 6 -9.29 -3.92 -0.71
N VAL A 7 -8.66 -2.77 -0.52
CA VAL A 7 -9.23 -1.63 0.20
C VAL A 7 -9.69 -0.61 -0.84
N THR A 8 -11.01 -0.47 -1.01
CA THR A 8 -11.60 0.36 -2.06
C THR A 8 -12.68 1.31 -1.52
N SER A 9 -13.01 2.34 -2.29
CA SER A 9 -14.07 3.32 -2.00
C SER A 9 -14.42 4.11 -3.25
N GLY A 10 -15.64 4.66 -3.33
CA GLY A 10 -16.05 5.52 -4.47
C GLY A 10 -15.52 6.96 -4.46
N LYS A 11 -14.87 7.44 -3.39
CA LYS A 11 -14.45 8.85 -3.25
C LYS A 11 -12.98 9.00 -2.85
N GLY A 12 -12.34 10.08 -3.28
CA GLY A 12 -11.02 10.50 -2.79
C GLY A 12 -11.07 10.98 -1.34
N GLY A 13 -9.96 10.86 -0.61
CA GLY A 13 -9.82 11.42 0.75
C GLY A 13 -10.54 10.68 1.89
N VAL A 14 -11.17 9.52 1.64
CA VAL A 14 -11.90 8.76 2.69
C VAL A 14 -11.01 7.88 3.58
N GLY A 15 -9.69 8.01 3.49
CA GLY A 15 -8.75 7.25 4.32
C GLY A 15 -8.37 5.84 3.83
N LYS A 16 -8.57 5.53 2.54
CA LYS A 16 -8.17 4.22 1.96
C LYS A 16 -6.71 3.84 2.27
N THR A 17 -5.78 4.76 2.01
CA THR A 17 -4.34 4.52 2.19
C THR A 17 -4.01 4.36 3.67
N THR A 18 -4.59 5.19 4.54
CA THR A 18 -4.43 5.09 6.00
C THR A 18 -4.91 3.75 6.53
N THR A 19 -6.09 3.29 6.08
CA THR A 19 -6.64 1.99 6.45
C THR A 19 -5.78 0.85 5.93
N SER A 20 -5.29 0.93 4.68
CA SER A 20 -4.43 -0.09 4.08
C SER A 20 -3.12 -0.25 4.83
N ALA A 21 -2.45 0.86 5.13
CA ALA A 21 -1.19 0.89 5.90
C ALA A 21 -1.36 0.33 7.31
N SER A 22 -2.39 0.78 8.04
CA SER A 22 -2.66 0.35 9.41
C SER A 22 -3.06 -1.13 9.49
N PHE A 23 -3.94 -1.57 8.58
CA PHE A 23 -4.39 -2.96 8.53
C PHE A 23 -3.24 -3.90 8.18
N ALA A 24 -2.43 -3.57 7.18
CA ALA A 24 -1.28 -4.37 6.80
C ALA A 24 -0.22 -4.43 7.91
N SER A 25 0.06 -3.30 8.55
CA SER A 25 0.98 -3.24 9.69
C SER A 25 0.50 -4.09 10.85
N GLY A 26 -0.80 -4.02 11.20
CA GLY A 26 -1.39 -4.85 12.25
C GLY A 26 -1.33 -6.34 11.95
N LEU A 27 -1.52 -6.76 10.69
CA LEU A 27 -1.34 -8.16 10.27
C LEU A 27 0.12 -8.61 10.41
N ALA A 28 1.07 -7.78 9.96
CA ALA A 28 2.51 -8.04 10.06
C ALA A 28 2.97 -8.14 11.52
N MET A 29 2.52 -7.23 12.39
CA MET A 29 2.80 -7.26 13.83
C MET A 29 2.27 -8.51 14.52
N ARG A 30 1.24 -9.16 13.96
CA ARG A 30 0.69 -10.43 14.44
C ARG A 30 1.40 -11.66 13.85
N GLY A 31 2.55 -11.48 13.20
CA GLY A 31 3.35 -12.56 12.64
C GLY A 31 2.90 -13.05 11.26
N ASN A 32 1.94 -12.38 10.62
CA ASN A 32 1.55 -12.74 9.26
C ASN A 32 2.55 -12.14 8.26
N LYS A 33 3.03 -12.94 7.30
CA LYS A 33 3.82 -12.41 6.20
C LYS A 33 2.92 -11.58 5.28
N THR A 34 2.98 -10.26 5.43
CA THR A 34 2.07 -9.32 4.77
C THR A 34 2.82 -8.38 3.84
N VAL A 35 2.23 -8.14 2.67
CA VAL A 35 2.62 -7.08 1.73
C VAL A 35 1.43 -6.15 1.54
N VAL A 36 1.69 -4.85 1.45
CA VAL A 36 0.71 -3.83 1.08
C VAL A 36 1.19 -3.17 -0.20
N ILE A 37 0.28 -3.01 -1.16
CA ILE A 37 0.59 -2.54 -2.51
C ILE A 37 -0.20 -1.27 -2.75
N ASP A 38 0.47 -0.21 -3.18
CA ASP A 38 -0.17 1.00 -3.68
C ASP A 38 -0.55 0.79 -5.15
N PHE A 39 -1.84 0.97 -5.46
CA PHE A 39 -2.35 0.91 -6.83
C PHE A 39 -2.69 2.30 -7.38
N ASP A 40 -2.42 3.37 -6.62
CA ASP A 40 -2.54 4.75 -7.07
C ASP A 40 -1.23 5.19 -7.75
N VAL A 41 -1.10 4.86 -9.03
CA VAL A 41 0.12 5.12 -9.83
C VAL A 41 0.33 6.61 -10.10
N GLY A 42 -0.72 7.43 -10.05
CA GLY A 42 -0.64 8.87 -10.34
C GLY A 42 -0.35 9.74 -9.11
N LEU A 43 -0.86 9.36 -7.93
CA LEU A 43 -0.74 10.11 -6.68
C LEU A 43 -0.40 9.17 -5.52
N ARG A 44 0.75 8.49 -5.64
CA ARG A 44 1.25 7.56 -4.61
C ARG A 44 1.31 8.24 -3.25
N ASN A 45 0.76 7.56 -2.25
CA ASN A 45 0.69 8.08 -0.88
C ASN A 45 1.05 7.02 0.16
N LEU A 46 1.09 5.74 -0.22
CA LEU A 46 1.36 4.66 0.72
C LEU A 46 2.79 4.73 1.26
N ASP A 47 3.76 4.98 0.40
CA ASP A 47 5.17 5.13 0.75
C ASP A 47 5.41 6.29 1.72
N LEU A 48 4.74 7.41 1.51
CA LEU A 48 4.74 8.56 2.42
C LEU A 48 4.18 8.20 3.81
N ILE A 49 3.02 7.53 3.86
CA ILE A 49 2.41 7.12 5.13
C ILE A 49 3.28 6.09 5.86
N MET A 50 3.95 5.22 5.13
CA MET A 50 4.83 4.19 5.67
C MET A 50 6.25 4.68 5.98
N GLY A 51 6.57 5.95 5.69
CA GLY A 51 7.91 6.54 5.91
C GLY A 51 9.01 5.85 5.11
N CYS A 52 8.70 5.41 3.90
CA CYS A 52 9.65 4.71 3.02
C CYS A 52 9.84 5.38 1.65
N GLU A 53 9.36 6.60 1.48
CA GLU A 53 9.40 7.37 0.23
C GLU A 53 10.83 7.54 -0.31
N ARG A 54 11.82 7.73 0.57
CA ARG A 54 13.23 7.86 0.18
C ARG A 54 13.90 6.53 -0.17
N ARG A 55 13.19 5.42 -0.03
CA ARG A 55 13.67 4.06 -0.32
C ARG A 55 13.01 3.47 -1.56
N VAL A 56 12.15 4.23 -2.25
CA VAL A 56 11.52 3.81 -3.50
C VAL A 56 12.53 3.95 -4.63
N VAL A 57 13.00 2.82 -5.16
CA VAL A 57 13.96 2.77 -6.28
C VAL A 57 13.26 2.41 -7.59
N TYR A 58 12.31 1.48 -7.51
CA TYR A 58 11.52 1.00 -8.64
C TYR A 58 10.05 0.92 -8.25
N ASP A 59 9.18 1.22 -9.18
CA ASP A 59 7.74 0.96 -9.11
C ASP A 59 7.27 0.22 -10.38
N ILE A 60 5.94 0.05 -10.51
CA ILE A 60 5.35 -0.69 -11.63
C ILE A 60 5.67 -0.06 -12.99
N ILE A 61 5.86 1.26 -13.06
CA ILE A 61 6.17 1.97 -14.31
C ILE A 61 7.55 1.56 -14.83
N ASN A 62 8.50 1.28 -13.95
CA ASN A 62 9.83 0.79 -14.33
C ASN A 62 9.83 -0.65 -14.88
N VAL A 63 8.77 -1.42 -14.64
CA VAL A 63 8.66 -2.81 -15.10
C VAL A 63 7.98 -2.90 -16.46
N ILE A 64 7.05 -1.98 -16.74
CA ILE A 64 6.24 -2.01 -17.97
C ILE A 64 6.81 -1.16 -19.12
N ASN A 65 7.78 -0.29 -18.83
CA ASN A 65 8.53 0.52 -19.82
C ASN A 65 9.96 0.02 -19.95
#